data_AF-A0A9W6C0D9-F1
#
_entry.id   AF-A0A9W6C0D9-F1
#
_cell.length_a   1.000
_cell.length_b   1.000
_cell.length_c   1.000
_cell.angle_alpha   90.00
_cell.angle_beta   90.00
_cell.angle_gamma   90.00
#
_symmetry.space_group_name_H-M   'P 1'
#
loop_
_entity.id
_entity.type
_entity.pdbx_description
1 polymer ?
#
loop_
_entity_poly.entity_id
_entity_poly.type
_entity_poly.pdbx_seq_one_letter_code
_entity_poly.pdbx_strand_id
1 'polypeptide(L)'
;GWPVGLRNWPAGLRVWPWVYGSGPWVYGAGLCIYGAGPWVYGAGSWVFRAGPWVYGAGPSVYGAGPCIYGAGPWVYGAGPCIHRAGPWVYGAGPWVYGAGPWVYGAGAWVYGAGPWVYGAGPWVYGAGPWVYGAGPWVYRAGPWVYGAGPWVYGSGPWVYGSGPWVYGA
;
A
#
# COMPACT_ATOMS: atom_id res chain seq x y z
N GLY A 1 27.72 -3.42 -20.66
CA GLY A 1 27.42 -4.82 -20.32
C GLY A 1 25.92 -4.97 -20.25
N TRP A 2 25.34 -5.77 -21.15
CA TRP A 2 23.89 -5.99 -21.24
C TRP A 2 23.43 -6.92 -20.13
N PRO A 3 22.33 -6.65 -19.40
CA PRO A 3 21.78 -7.63 -18.49
C PRO A 3 21.00 -8.68 -19.31
N VAL A 4 21.38 -9.94 -19.09
CA VAL A 4 20.71 -11.14 -19.61
C VAL A 4 19.27 -11.14 -19.10
N GLY A 5 18.31 -10.95 -20.00
CA GLY A 5 16.90 -10.89 -19.62
C GLY A 5 15.90 -10.85 -20.78
N LEU A 6 16.24 -11.35 -21.96
CA LEU A 6 15.26 -11.60 -23.03
C LEU A 6 15.67 -12.85 -23.80
N ARG A 7 15.00 -13.98 -23.55
CA ARG A 7 14.88 -15.04 -24.56
C ARG A 7 13.42 -15.08 -25.00
N ASN A 8 13.11 -14.34 -26.07
CA ASN A 8 12.00 -14.70 -26.95
C ASN A 8 12.45 -15.92 -27.76
N TRP A 9 11.78 -17.06 -27.58
CA TRP A 9 11.93 -18.26 -28.42
C TRP A 9 10.61 -18.49 -29.16
N PRO A 10 10.60 -18.92 -30.44
CA PRO A 10 9.40 -18.91 -31.26
C PRO A 10 8.46 -20.09 -30.95
N ALA A 11 7.18 -19.84 -31.22
CA ALA A 11 6.10 -20.80 -31.52
C ALA A 11 5.86 -21.97 -30.53
N GLY A 12 4.89 -21.77 -29.63
CA GLY A 12 4.26 -22.82 -28.84
C GLY A 12 3.96 -22.34 -27.42
N LEU A 13 2.69 -22.24 -27.06
CA LEU A 13 2.18 -21.79 -25.76
C LEU A 13 2.85 -22.53 -24.58
N ARG A 14 3.95 -21.98 -24.06
CA ARG A 14 4.49 -22.26 -22.73
C ARG A 14 4.73 -20.95 -22.02
N VAL A 15 3.65 -20.38 -21.49
CA VAL A 15 3.74 -19.33 -20.48
C VAL A 15 4.29 -20.00 -19.23
N TRP A 16 5.59 -19.86 -18.97
CA TRP A 16 6.15 -20.36 -17.72
C TRP A 16 5.48 -19.60 -16.57
N PRO A 17 4.89 -20.29 -15.58
CA PRO A 17 4.10 -19.62 -14.55
C PRO A 17 4.93 -18.71 -13.65
N TRP A 18 6.26 -18.85 -13.68
CA TRP A 18 7.19 -18.24 -12.73
C TRP A 18 8.26 -17.43 -13.44
N VAL A 19 8.49 -16.20 -12.98
CA VAL A 19 9.58 -15.33 -13.40
C VAL A 19 10.45 -15.01 -12.18
N TYR A 20 11.73 -15.33 -12.25
CA TYR A 20 12.72 -15.00 -11.23
C TYR A 20 13.75 -14.03 -11.80
N GLY A 21 14.07 -12.97 -11.07
CA GLY A 21 15.12 -12.04 -11.48
C GLY A 21 15.86 -11.43 -10.29
N SER A 22 17.18 -11.42 -10.37
CA SER A 22 18.05 -10.70 -9.45
C SER A 22 19.02 -9.83 -10.25
N GLY A 23 19.17 -8.57 -9.85
CA GLY A 23 20.07 -7.64 -10.54
C GLY A 23 19.74 -6.17 -10.30
N PRO A 24 20.51 -5.26 -10.90
CA PRO A 24 20.30 -3.81 -10.78
C PRO A 24 18.90 -3.38 -11.23
N TRP A 25 18.40 -4.04 -12.27
CA TRP A 25 17.08 -3.85 -12.85
C TRP A 25 16.43 -5.21 -13.07
N VAL A 26 15.21 -5.37 -12.55
CA VAL A 26 14.42 -6.59 -12.73
C VAL A 26 13.06 -6.21 -13.33
N TYR A 27 12.74 -6.78 -14.49
CA TYR A 27 11.45 -6.64 -15.16
C TYR A 27 10.85 -8.03 -15.32
N GLY A 28 9.58 -8.21 -14.94
CA GLY A 28 8.89 -9.49 -15.11
C GLY A 28 7.41 -9.31 -15.46
N ALA A 29 6.92 -10.09 -16.42
CA ALA A 29 5.50 -10.23 -16.69
C ALA A 29 5.16 -11.73 -16.69
N GLY A 30 4.17 -12.14 -15.89
CA GLY A 30 3.86 -13.57 -15.73
C GLY A 30 2.84 -13.84 -14.63
N LEU A 31 2.53 -15.12 -14.39
CA LEU A 31 1.56 -15.51 -13.36
C LEU A 31 2.11 -15.22 -11.95
N CYS A 32 3.36 -15.59 -11.70
CA CYS A 32 4.09 -15.36 -10.45
C CYS A 32 5.46 -14.71 -10.74
N ILE A 33 5.81 -13.62 -10.06
CA ILE A 33 7.07 -12.89 -10.25
C ILE A 33 7.78 -12.75 -8.91
N TYR A 34 9.05 -13.16 -8.86
CA TYR A 34 9.97 -12.93 -7.75
C TYR A 34 11.14 -12.08 -8.23
N GLY A 35 11.26 -10.87 -7.68
CA GLY A 35 12.31 -9.93 -8.08
C GLY A 35 13.05 -9.33 -6.90
N ALA A 36 14.38 -9.37 -6.94
CA ALA A 36 15.25 -8.74 -5.94
C ALA A 36 16.26 -7.80 -6.62
N GLY A 37 16.23 -6.52 -6.27
CA GLY A 37 17.13 -5.55 -6.90
C GLY A 37 16.87 -4.11 -6.50
N PRO A 38 17.78 -3.18 -6.84
CA PRO A 38 17.58 -1.73 -6.72
C PRO A 38 16.26 -1.25 -7.32
N TRP A 39 15.92 -1.76 -8.52
CA TRP A 39 14.71 -1.41 -9.26
C TRP A 39 13.97 -2.67 -9.71
N VAL A 40 12.74 -2.89 -9.23
CA VAL A 40 11.96 -4.10 -9.53
C VAL A 40 10.56 -3.76 -10.06
N TYR A 41 10.34 -4.02 -11.34
CA TYR A 41 9.10 -3.78 -12.09
C TYR A 41 8.42 -5.09 -12.51
N GLY A 42 7.10 -5.04 -12.68
CA GLY A 42 6.40 -6.17 -13.25
C GLY A 42 4.91 -6.22 -12.96
N ALA A 43 4.27 -7.07 -13.74
CA ALA A 43 2.83 -7.21 -13.78
C ALA A 43 2.47 -8.70 -13.80
N GLY A 44 1.68 -9.15 -12.83
CA GLY A 44 1.36 -10.56 -12.71
C GLY A 44 0.27 -10.87 -11.69
N SER A 45 -0.18 -12.12 -11.64
CA SER A 45 -1.19 -12.52 -10.64
C SER A 45 -0.64 -12.42 -9.22
N TRP A 46 0.60 -12.86 -9.04
CA TRP A 46 1.35 -12.80 -7.79
C TRP A 46 2.69 -12.11 -8.01
N VAL A 47 2.94 -11.04 -7.27
CA VAL A 47 4.16 -10.24 -7.39
C VAL A 47 4.83 -10.15 -6.02
N PHE A 48 6.04 -10.72 -5.88
CA PHE A 48 6.85 -10.65 -4.66
C PHE A 48 8.18 -9.96 -4.94
N ARG A 49 8.44 -8.85 -4.24
CA ARG A 49 9.59 -8.00 -4.56
C ARG A 49 10.28 -7.42 -3.35
N ALA A 50 11.59 -7.38 -3.43
CA ALA A 50 12.45 -6.74 -2.45
C ALA A 50 13.41 -5.77 -3.14
N GLY A 51 13.42 -4.51 -2.72
CA GLY A 51 14.27 -3.51 -3.34
C GLY A 51 14.06 -2.08 -2.85
N PRO A 52 15.07 -1.20 -2.98
CA PRO A 52 14.94 0.25 -2.89
C PRO A 52 13.68 0.80 -3.58
N TRP A 53 13.42 0.36 -4.82
CA TRP A 53 12.28 0.81 -5.61
C TRP A 53 11.49 -0.38 -6.17
N VAL A 54 10.23 -0.51 -5.74
CA VAL A 54 9.34 -1.63 -6.11
C VAL A 54 8.06 -1.11 -6.76
N TYR A 55 7.73 -1.59 -7.96
CA TYR A 55 6.55 -1.15 -8.74
C TYR A 55 5.69 -2.31 -9.24
N GLY A 56 4.74 -2.80 -8.44
CA GLY A 56 3.93 -3.98 -8.78
C GLY A 56 2.51 -3.66 -9.26
N ALA A 57 2.05 -4.36 -10.29
CA ALA A 57 0.64 -4.36 -10.69
C ALA A 57 0.10 -5.80 -10.75
N GLY A 58 -1.05 -6.08 -10.16
CA GLY A 58 -1.59 -7.44 -10.16
C GLY A 58 -2.68 -7.73 -9.13
N PRO A 59 -3.41 -8.85 -9.27
CA PRO A 59 -4.28 -9.42 -8.23
C PRO A 59 -3.69 -9.36 -6.81
N SER A 60 -2.44 -9.81 -6.65
CA SER A 60 -1.74 -9.84 -5.37
C SER A 60 -0.32 -9.28 -5.50
N VAL A 61 -0.03 -8.17 -4.81
CA VAL A 61 1.27 -7.50 -4.83
C VAL A 61 1.85 -7.42 -3.42
N TYR A 62 3.08 -7.90 -3.26
CA TYR A 62 3.87 -7.88 -2.02
C TYR A 62 5.22 -7.20 -2.31
N GLY A 63 5.46 -6.06 -1.66
CA GLY A 63 6.70 -5.30 -1.79
C GLY A 63 7.39 -5.06 -0.45
N ALA A 64 8.71 -5.18 -0.38
CA ALA A 64 9.50 -4.77 0.76
C ALA A 64 10.62 -3.83 0.31
N GLY A 65 10.72 -2.67 0.96
CA GLY A 65 11.83 -1.73 0.77
C GLY A 65 11.45 -0.25 0.85
N PRO A 66 12.44 0.64 0.70
CA PRO A 66 12.31 2.09 0.81
C PRO A 66 11.08 2.70 0.15
N CYS A 67 10.86 2.42 -1.13
CA CYS A 67 9.77 2.99 -1.92
C CYS A 67 8.97 1.89 -2.61
N ILE A 68 7.69 1.75 -2.25
CA ILE A 68 6.79 0.73 -2.81
C ILE A 68 5.58 1.40 -3.45
N TYR A 69 5.38 1.10 -4.74
CA TYR A 69 4.19 1.44 -5.51
C TYR A 69 3.49 0.16 -5.92
N GLY A 70 2.22 0.01 -5.55
CA GLY A 70 1.45 -1.21 -5.81
C GLY A 70 0.02 -0.93 -6.22
N ALA A 71 -0.44 -1.57 -7.30
CA ALA A 71 -1.82 -1.49 -7.75
C ALA A 71 -2.44 -2.89 -7.90
N GLY A 72 -3.58 -3.13 -7.28
CA GLY A 72 -4.17 -4.47 -7.28
C GLY A 72 -5.32 -4.69 -6.31
N PRO A 73 -6.14 -5.74 -6.50
CA PRO A 73 -7.06 -6.27 -5.48
C PRO A 73 -6.47 -6.37 -4.08
N TRP A 74 -5.26 -6.92 -3.95
CA TRP A 74 -4.56 -7.12 -2.69
C TRP A 74 -3.15 -6.54 -2.76
N VAL A 75 -2.85 -5.51 -1.96
CA VAL A 75 -1.54 -4.84 -2.00
C VAL A 75 -0.92 -4.72 -0.60
N TYR A 76 0.14 -5.49 -0.37
CA TYR A 76 0.90 -5.60 0.87
C TYR A 76 2.33 -5.11 0.74
N GLY A 77 2.90 -4.71 1.87
CA GLY A 77 4.30 -4.33 1.91
C GLY A 77 4.69 -3.38 3.02
N ALA A 78 5.99 -3.30 3.20
CA ALA A 78 6.61 -2.67 4.35
C ALA A 78 7.83 -1.85 3.92
N GLY A 79 7.91 -0.62 4.43
CA GLY A 79 9.04 0.26 4.19
C GLY A 79 8.74 1.75 4.36
N PRO A 80 9.78 2.60 4.33
CA PRO A 80 9.72 4.06 4.49
C PRO A 80 8.54 4.76 3.81
N CYS A 81 8.34 4.52 2.52
CA CYS A 81 7.37 5.21 1.67
C CYS A 81 6.53 4.21 0.88
N ILE A 82 5.23 4.17 1.15
CA ILE A 82 4.31 3.21 0.54
C ILE A 82 3.15 3.95 -0.13
N HIS A 83 2.91 3.68 -1.41
CA HIS A 83 1.78 4.21 -2.19
C HIS A 83 1.02 3.08 -2.87
N ARG A 84 -0.27 2.95 -2.57
CA ARG A 84 -1.05 1.80 -3.03
C ARG A 84 -2.49 2.11 -3.39
N ALA A 85 -2.97 1.41 -4.39
CA ALA A 85 -4.35 1.48 -4.84
C ALA A 85 -4.94 0.07 -5.00
N GLY A 86 -6.11 -0.16 -4.42
CA GLY A 86 -6.71 -1.49 -4.45
C GLY A 86 -7.93 -1.68 -3.55
N PRO A 87 -8.81 -2.66 -3.84
CA PRO A 87 -9.80 -3.19 -2.91
C PRO A 87 -9.30 -3.36 -1.47
N TRP A 88 -8.12 -3.96 -1.29
CA TRP A 88 -7.50 -4.23 0.01
C TRP A 88 -6.05 -3.75 0.03
N VAL A 89 -5.77 -2.74 0.87
CA VAL A 89 -4.47 -2.10 0.99
C VAL A 89 -3.94 -2.22 2.43
N TYR A 90 -2.71 -2.75 2.60
CA TYR A 90 -2.08 -2.96 3.91
C TYR A 90 -0.64 -2.44 3.97
N GLY A 91 -0.41 -1.23 4.46
CA GLY A 91 0.93 -0.62 4.53
C GLY A 91 1.48 -0.49 5.95
N ALA A 92 2.78 -0.78 6.12
CA ALA A 92 3.50 -0.50 7.36
C ALA A 92 4.81 0.25 7.09
N GLY A 93 4.96 1.44 7.65
CA GLY A 93 6.14 2.28 7.43
C GLY A 93 5.96 3.74 7.82
N PRO A 94 7.05 4.53 7.92
CA PRO A 94 6.99 5.96 8.20
C PRO A 94 5.92 6.74 7.43
N TRP A 95 5.77 6.51 6.12
CA TRP A 95 4.78 7.15 5.27
C TRP A 95 3.95 6.11 4.52
N VAL A 96 2.65 6.06 4.80
CA VAL A 96 1.70 5.13 4.18
C VAL A 96 0.57 5.88 3.50
N TYR A 97 0.42 5.68 2.19
CA TYR A 97 -0.66 6.20 1.37
C TYR A 97 -1.44 5.04 0.74
N GLY A 98 -2.74 4.98 1.01
CA GLY A 98 -3.61 3.93 0.50
C GLY A 98 -4.95 4.47 0.00
N ALA A 99 -5.40 3.97 -1.15
CA ALA A 99 -6.72 4.25 -1.70
C ALA A 99 -7.44 2.94 -2.03
N GLY A 100 -8.66 2.77 -1.52
CA GLY A 100 -9.37 1.51 -1.66
C GLY A 100 -10.63 1.36 -0.81
N PRO A 101 -11.55 0.44 -1.16
CA PRO A 101 -12.59 -0.08 -0.27
C PRO A 101 -12.14 -0.31 1.18
N TRP A 102 -10.98 -0.98 1.37
CA TRP A 102 -10.39 -1.27 2.67
C TRP A 102 -8.92 -0.84 2.70
N VAL A 103 -8.61 0.13 3.58
CA VAL A 103 -7.26 0.66 3.76
C VAL A 103 -6.81 0.49 5.21
N TYR A 104 -5.69 -0.20 5.40
CA TYR A 104 -5.03 -0.39 6.68
C TYR A 104 -3.60 0.17 6.60
N GLY A 105 -3.27 1.11 7.47
CA GLY A 105 -1.96 1.75 7.51
C GLY A 105 -1.42 1.90 8.92
N ALA A 106 -0.13 1.61 9.11
CA ALA A 106 0.59 1.87 10.36
C ALA A 106 1.89 2.63 10.06
N GLY A 107 2.10 3.78 10.68
CA GLY A 107 3.23 4.65 10.30
C GLY A 107 3.40 5.92 11.12
N ALA A 108 4.40 6.73 10.79
CA ALA A 108 4.50 8.09 11.33
C ALA A 108 3.37 8.97 10.76
N TRP A 109 3.13 8.82 9.45
CA TRP A 109 2.11 9.48 8.65
C TRP A 109 1.31 8.45 7.88
N VAL A 110 0.00 8.41 8.13
CA VAL A 110 -0.93 7.49 7.44
C VAL A 110 -2.02 8.31 6.74
N TYR A 111 -2.16 8.09 5.44
CA TYR A 111 -3.19 8.68 4.59
C TYR A 111 -4.01 7.56 3.94
N GLY A 112 -5.31 7.53 4.23
CA GLY A 112 -6.23 6.56 3.67
C GLY A 112 -7.48 7.18 3.06
N ALA A 113 -7.89 6.70 1.89
CA ALA A 113 -9.15 7.08 1.27
C ALA A 113 -9.95 5.83 0.90
N GLY A 114 -11.18 5.72 1.41
CA GLY A 114 -11.96 4.50 1.26
C GLY A 114 -13.24 4.41 2.08
N PRO A 115 -14.22 3.58 1.67
CA PRO A 115 -15.30 3.08 2.52
C PRO A 115 -14.88 2.73 3.95
N TRP A 116 -13.77 2.00 4.11
CA TRP A 116 -13.22 1.59 5.40
C TRP A 116 -11.74 1.96 5.48
N VAL A 117 -11.39 2.84 6.41
CA VAL A 117 -10.02 3.30 6.62
C VAL A 117 -9.62 3.10 8.08
N TYR A 118 -8.49 2.42 8.30
CA TYR A 118 -7.88 2.18 9.61
C TYR A 118 -6.43 2.67 9.59
N GLY A 119 -6.11 3.66 10.41
CA GLY A 119 -4.76 4.22 10.51
C GLY A 119 -4.20 4.26 11.93
N ALA A 120 -2.95 3.88 12.12
CA ALA A 120 -2.26 4.03 13.41
C ALA A 120 -0.95 4.79 13.23
N GLY A 121 -0.75 5.85 14.01
CA GLY A 121 0.45 6.68 13.89
C GLY A 121 0.40 8.03 14.58
N PRO A 122 1.54 8.71 14.79
CA PRO A 122 1.64 10.13 15.12
C PRO A 122 0.63 11.02 14.39
N TRP A 123 0.49 10.83 13.07
CA TRP A 123 -0.41 11.58 12.21
C TRP A 123 -1.27 10.64 11.36
N VAL A 124 -2.59 10.70 11.51
CA VAL A 124 -3.54 9.86 10.78
C VAL A 124 -4.56 10.73 10.06
N TYR A 125 -4.61 10.60 8.73
CA TYR A 125 -5.56 11.26 7.84
C TYR A 125 -6.42 10.19 7.14
N GLY A 126 -7.74 10.30 7.26
CA GLY A 126 -8.64 9.32 6.65
C GLY A 126 -9.91 9.93 6.08
N ALA A 127 -10.34 9.47 4.91
CA ALA A 127 -11.58 9.93 4.29
C ALA A 127 -12.44 8.76 3.82
N GLY A 128 -13.72 8.78 4.23
CA GLY A 128 -14.79 7.93 3.70
C GLY A 128 -15.82 7.50 4.76
N PRO A 129 -16.80 6.67 4.39
CA PRO A 129 -17.90 6.23 5.24
C PRO A 129 -17.54 5.84 6.68
N TRP A 130 -16.49 5.04 6.87
CA TRP A 130 -16.04 4.54 8.16
C TRP A 130 -14.54 4.77 8.34
N VAL A 131 -14.15 5.65 9.27
CA VAL A 131 -12.75 6.04 9.46
C VAL A 131 -12.32 5.86 10.92
N TYR A 132 -11.40 4.94 11.13
CA TYR A 132 -10.81 4.56 12.40
C TYR A 132 -9.33 4.88 12.48
N GLY A 133 -8.84 5.05 13.71
CA GLY A 133 -7.42 5.20 13.91
C GLY A 133 -7.02 5.84 15.23
N ALA A 134 -5.73 5.78 15.47
CA ALA A 134 -5.13 6.08 16.74
C ALA A 134 -3.82 6.85 16.55
N GLY A 135 -3.64 7.92 17.32
CA GLY A 135 -2.50 8.80 17.15
C GLY A 135 -2.57 10.11 17.92
N PRO A 136 -1.42 10.71 18.28
CA PRO A 136 -1.31 12.12 18.69
C PRO A 136 -2.22 13.07 17.91
N TRP A 137 -2.25 12.95 16.58
CA TRP A 137 -3.01 13.80 15.67
C TRP A 137 -3.84 12.96 14.70
N VAL A 138 -5.16 13.15 14.74
CA VAL A 138 -6.12 12.41 13.94
C VAL A 138 -7.04 13.38 13.20
N TYR A 139 -7.08 13.31 11.87
CA TYR A 139 -7.92 14.14 11.00
C TYR A 139 -8.75 13.28 10.07
N ARG A 140 -10.08 13.41 10.11
CA ARG A 140 -10.96 12.49 9.40
C ARG A 140 -12.21 13.14 8.86
N ALA A 141 -12.69 12.58 7.74
CA ALA A 141 -13.91 13.01 7.11
C ALA A 141 -14.78 11.81 6.72
N GLY A 142 -16.04 11.83 7.15
CA GLY A 142 -17.08 10.92 6.69
C GLY A 142 -18.18 10.66 7.72
N PRO A 143 -19.25 9.96 7.30
CA PRO A 143 -20.38 9.60 8.15
C PRO A 143 -20.04 9.10 9.55
N TRP A 144 -19.07 8.20 9.68
CA TRP A 144 -18.67 7.56 10.93
C TRP A 144 -17.17 7.70 11.20
N VAL A 145 -16.81 8.45 12.23
CA VAL A 145 -15.42 8.78 12.59
C VAL A 145 -15.12 8.36 14.04
N TYR A 146 -14.03 7.61 14.24
CA TYR A 146 -13.64 7.06 15.55
C TYR A 146 -12.16 7.30 15.92
N GLY A 147 -11.81 8.45 16.47
CA GLY A 147 -10.43 8.80 16.82
C GLY A 147 -10.02 8.42 18.24
N ALA A 148 -8.76 8.00 18.42
CA ALA A 148 -8.14 7.89 19.74
C ALA A 148 -6.84 8.68 19.76
N GLY A 149 -6.71 9.65 20.66
CA GLY A 149 -5.54 10.50 20.70
C GLY A 149 -5.72 11.87 21.35
N PRO A 150 -4.63 12.54 21.74
CA PRO A 150 -4.62 13.93 22.19
C PRO A 150 -5.47 14.89 21.36
N TRP A 151 -5.35 14.82 20.02
CA TRP A 151 -6.03 15.72 19.09
C TRP A 151 -6.81 14.93 18.03
N VAL A 152 -8.15 15.01 18.08
CA VAL A 152 -9.06 14.36 17.13
C VAL A 152 -9.93 15.41 16.45
N TYR A 153 -9.86 15.48 15.12
CA TYR A 153 -10.70 16.30 14.25
C TYR A 153 -11.49 15.38 13.32
N GLY A 154 -12.81 15.43 13.44
CA GLY A 154 -13.73 14.69 12.58
C GLY A 154 -14.73 15.63 11.91
N SER A 155 -15.06 15.35 10.65
CA SER A 155 -16.23 15.92 9.99
C SER A 155 -17.21 14.83 9.60
N GLY A 156 -18.45 14.95 10.06
CA GLY A 156 -19.53 14.03 9.77
C GLY A 156 -20.57 13.91 10.89
N PRO A 157 -21.72 13.31 10.59
CA PRO A 157 -22.83 13.15 11.53
C PRO A 157 -22.48 12.35 12.80
N TRP A 158 -21.50 11.44 12.75
CA TRP A 158 -21.11 10.61 13.90
C TRP A 158 -19.60 10.69 14.14
N VAL A 159 -19.19 11.52 15.10
CA VAL A 159 -17.79 11.68 15.53
C VAL A 159 -17.61 11.22 16.97
N TYR A 160 -16.80 10.19 17.16
CA TYR A 160 -16.38 9.67 18.46
C TYR A 160 -14.88 9.86 18.63
N GLY A 161 -14.46 10.49 19.73
CA GLY A 161 -13.07 10.73 20.06
C GLY A 161 -12.76 10.36 21.50
N SER A 162 -11.61 9.73 21.74
CA SER A 162 -11.04 9.57 23.09
C SER A 162 -9.77 10.41 23.21
N GLY A 163 -9.88 11.54 23.91
CA GLY A 163 -8.77 12.46 24.12
C GLY A 163 -9.18 13.80 24.72
N PRO A 164 -8.20 14.59 25.18
CA PRO A 164 -8.43 15.94 25.72
C PRO A 164 -8.99 16.93 24.68
N TRP A 165 -8.71 16.76 23.38
CA TRP A 165 -9.18 17.66 22.33
C TRP A 165 -9.91 16.88 21.23
N VAL A 166 -11.24 16.98 21.20
CA VAL A 166 -12.10 16.35 20.18
C VAL A 166 -12.98 17.41 19.53
N TYR A 167 -12.85 17.58 18.22
CA TYR A 167 -13.64 18.50 17.41
C TYR A 167 -14.44 17.72 16.36
N GLY A 168 -15.76 17.91 16.35
CA GLY A 168 -16.69 17.36 15.37
C GLY A 168 -17.44 18.47 14.65
N ALA A 169 -17.55 18.38 13.32
CA ALA A 169 -18.37 19.27 12.48
C ALA A 169 -19.37 18.48 11.64
#